data_AF-A0A2V4AC31-F1
#
_entry.id   AF-A0A2V4AC31-F1
#
_cell.length_a   1.000
_cell.length_b   1.000
_cell.length_c   1.000
_cell.angle_alpha   90.00
_cell.angle_beta   90.00
_cell.angle_gamma   90.00
#
_symmetry.space_group_name_H-M   'P 1'
#
loop_
_entity.id
_entity.type
_entity.pdbx_description
1 polymer ?
#
loop_
_entity_poly.entity_id
_entity_poly.type
_entity_poly.pdbx_seq_one_letter_code
_entity_poly.pdbx_strand_id
1 'polypeptide(L)'
;MSSRHAQKWRGFRPDPGEYDAAEDLLDARGKAMSEYLRACLRWLEQAPDEALATVGPHWPPPRPRGRPRSPRRDVDDHGDARSSGHAAGTGEASS
;
A
#
# COMPACT_ATOMS: atom_id res chain seq x y z
N MET A 1 8.37 13.77 28.75
CA MET A 1 6.91 13.59 28.50
C MET A 1 6.73 13.09 27.07
N SER A 2 6.70 11.77 26.86
CA SER A 2 6.56 11.19 25.52
C SER A 2 5.11 10.77 25.31
N SER A 3 4.41 11.49 24.43
CA SER A 3 2.98 11.32 24.16
C SER A 3 2.68 9.89 23.67
N ARG A 4 1.93 9.14 24.49
CA ARG A 4 1.46 7.77 24.23
C ARG A 4 0.42 7.70 23.09
N HIS A 5 0.01 8.85 22.53
CA HIS A 5 -1.02 8.99 21.50
C HIS A 5 -0.49 9.29 20.08
N ALA A 6 0.83 9.37 19.89
CA ALA A 6 1.45 9.67 18.60
C ALA A 6 1.85 8.44 17.78
N GLN A 7 1.59 7.22 18.27
CA GLN A 7 1.88 6.01 17.52
C GLN A 7 0.90 5.86 16.36
N LYS A 8 1.31 6.38 15.19
CA LYS A 8 0.62 6.18 13.92
C LYS A 8 0.55 4.67 13.66
N TRP A 9 -0.65 4.10 13.72
CA TRP A 9 -0.87 2.69 13.36
C TRP A 9 -0.40 2.49 11.93
N ARG A 10 0.72 1.79 11.77
CA ARG A 10 1.17 1.29 10.47
C ARG A 10 0.57 -0.10 10.32
N GLY A 11 -0.36 -0.26 9.38
CA GLY A 11 -0.92 -1.57 9.07
C GLY A 11 0.20 -2.49 8.56
N PHE A 12 0.60 -3.46 9.39
CA PHE A 12 1.36 -4.62 8.97
C PHE A 12 0.35 -5.73 8.68
N ARG A 13 0.27 -6.15 7.42
CA ARG A 13 -0.47 -7.35 7.03
C ARG A 13 0.57 -8.38 6.55
N PRO A 14 0.91 -9.37 7.39
CA PRO A 14 1.67 -10.53 6.92
C PRO A 14 0.84 -11.29 5.90
N ASP A 15 1.49 -12.13 5.09
CA ASP A 15 0.76 -13.14 4.33
C ASP A 15 0.07 -14.08 5.34
N PRO A 16 -1.23 -14.42 5.14
CA PRO A 16 -1.94 -15.26 6.10
C PRO A 16 -1.24 -16.59 6.39
N GLY A 17 -0.64 -17.22 5.36
CA GLY A 17 0.04 -18.50 5.54
C GLY A 17 1.34 -18.40 6.34
N GLU A 18 2.03 -17.27 6.26
CA GLU A 18 3.26 -17.02 7.03
C GLU A 18 2.95 -16.75 8.51
N TYR A 19 1.85 -16.05 8.78
CA TYR A 19 1.45 -15.72 10.15
C TYR A 19 0.96 -16.94 10.91
N ASP A 20 0.04 -17.71 10.32
CA ASP A 20 -0.55 -18.89 10.97
C ASP A 20 0.53 -19.93 11.31
N ALA A 21 1.46 -20.18 10.37
CA ALA A 21 2.58 -21.10 10.61
C ALA A 21 3.50 -20.63 11.75
N ALA A 22 3.75 -19.31 11.85
CA ALA A 22 4.57 -18.75 12.93
C ALA A 22 3.83 -18.78 14.29
N GLU A 23 2.51 -18.59 14.28
CA GLU A 23 1.67 -18.71 15.47
C GLU A 23 1.68 -20.14 16.01
N ASP A 24 1.44 -21.15 15.17
CA ASP A 24 1.51 -22.57 15.52
C ASP A 24 2.87 -22.96 16.12
N LEU A 25 3.96 -22.44 15.53
CA LEU A 25 5.32 -22.68 16.02
C LEU A 25 5.56 -22.09 17.42
N LEU A 26 5.02 -20.91 17.70
CA LEU A 26 5.18 -20.25 18.99
C LEU A 26 4.28 -20.90 20.05
N ASP A 27 3.06 -21.27 19.68
CA ASP A 27 2.10 -21.96 20.56
C ASP A 27 2.62 -23.34 20.97
N ALA A 28 3.23 -24.10 20.05
CA ALA A 28 3.92 -25.35 20.37
C ALA A 28 5.06 -25.18 21.39
N ARG A 29 5.57 -23.95 21.57
CA ARG A 29 6.61 -23.57 22.53
C ARG A 29 6.06 -22.82 23.74
N GLY A 30 4.74 -22.68 23.86
CA GLY A 30 4.06 -21.96 24.93
C GLY A 30 4.38 -20.46 24.94
N LYS A 31 4.55 -19.86 23.76
CA LYS A 31 4.83 -18.42 23.58
C LYS A 31 3.73 -17.79 22.75
N ALA A 32 3.26 -16.62 23.16
CA ALA A 32 2.30 -15.87 22.36
C ALA A 32 3.00 -15.01 21.29
N MET A 33 2.40 -14.89 20.11
CA MET A 33 2.91 -14.06 19.01
C MET A 33 3.22 -12.61 19.45
N SER A 34 2.31 -12.00 20.22
CA SER A 34 2.48 -10.63 20.70
C SER A 34 3.66 -10.45 21.67
N GLU A 35 3.99 -11.48 22.47
CA GLU A 35 5.14 -11.48 23.36
C GLU A 35 6.44 -11.61 22.58
N TYR A 36 6.45 -12.50 21.58
CA TYR A 36 7.57 -12.67 20.66
C TYR A 36 7.89 -11.36 19.93
N LEU A 37 6.90 -10.69 19.35
CA LEU A 37 7.11 -9.40 18.66
C LEU A 37 7.67 -8.33 19.61
N ARG A 38 7.19 -8.26 20.85
CA ARG A 38 7.74 -7.35 21.87
C ARG A 38 9.18 -7.71 22.24
N ALA A 39 9.52 -9.00 22.33
CA ALA A 39 10.87 -9.46 22.59
C ALA A 39 11.83 -9.08 21.46
N CYS A 40 11.41 -9.24 20.19
CA CYS A 40 12.20 -8.83 19.03
C CYS A 40 12.49 -7.32 19.03
N LEU A 41 11.51 -6.49 19.39
CA LEU A 41 11.72 -5.04 19.50
C LEU A 41 12.75 -4.68 20.59
N ARG A 42 12.69 -5.35 21.74
CA ARG A 42 13.67 -5.16 22.82
C ARG A 42 15.05 -5.65 22.43
N TRP A 43 15.14 -6.77 21.73
CA TRP A 43 16.40 -7.32 21.24
C TRP A 43 17.07 -6.36 20.25
N LEU A 44 16.31 -5.82 19.29
CA LEU A 44 16.80 -4.81 18.35
C LEU A 44 17.33 -3.55 19.05
N GLU A 45 16.69 -3.11 20.13
CA GLU A 45 17.13 -1.96 20.92
C GLU A 45 18.44 -2.24 21.68
N GLN A 46 18.65 -3.48 22.14
CA GLN A 46 19.81 -3.84 22.97
C GLN A 46 21.05 -4.24 22.14
N ALA A 47 20.84 -4.95 21.03
CA ALA A 47 21.92 -5.52 20.21
C ALA A 47 21.58 -5.35 18.72
N PRO A 48 21.66 -4.13 18.18
CA PRO A 48 21.16 -3.82 16.84
C PRO A 48 21.90 -4.58 15.74
N ASP A 49 23.23 -4.65 15.80
CA ASP A 49 24.03 -5.30 14.77
C ASP A 49 23.79 -6.82 14.72
N GLU A 50 23.64 -7.46 15.90
CA GLU A 50 23.35 -8.89 16.01
C GLU A 50 21.94 -9.21 15.50
N ALA A 51 20.95 -8.39 15.88
CA ALA A 51 19.58 -8.53 15.43
C ALA A 51 19.47 -8.37 13.90
N LEU A 52 20.12 -7.35 13.34
CA LEU A 52 20.12 -7.10 11.89
C LEU A 52 20.87 -8.19 11.13
N ALA A 53 21.99 -8.69 11.65
CA ALA A 53 22.71 -9.81 11.04
C ALA A 53 21.85 -11.08 10.99
N THR A 54 21.09 -11.35 12.05
CA THR A 54 20.23 -12.54 12.12
C THR A 54 19.01 -12.46 11.20
N VAL A 55 18.38 -11.29 11.10
CA VAL A 55 17.20 -11.09 10.24
C VAL A 55 17.58 -10.90 8.76
N GLY A 56 18.81 -10.48 8.47
CA GLY A 56 19.31 -10.20 7.12
C GLY A 56 18.92 -11.22 6.03
N PRO A 57 19.09 -12.54 6.24
CA PRO A 57 18.68 -13.57 5.28
C PRO A 57 17.18 -13.62 4.98
N HIS A 58 16.34 -13.11 5.89
CA HIS A 58 14.88 -13.10 5.79
C HIS A 58 14.33 -11.70 5.47
N TRP A 59 15.20 -10.72 5.20
CA TRP A 59 14.76 -9.35 4.97
C TRP A 59 13.94 -9.26 3.68
N PRO A 60 12.68 -8.77 3.72
CA PRO A 60 11.84 -8.74 2.54
C PRO A 60 12.42 -7.78 1.50
N PRO A 61 12.27 -8.09 0.20
CA PRO A 61 12.66 -7.16 -0.84
C PRO A 61 11.88 -5.85 -0.69
N PRO A 62 12.50 -4.70 -1.06
CA PRO A 62 11.82 -3.42 -1.00
C PRO A 62 10.55 -3.48 -1.86
N ARG A 63 9.41 -3.09 -1.28
CA ARG A 63 8.15 -3.02 -2.03
C ARG A 63 8.33 -2.04 -3.20
N PRO A 64 7.91 -2.41 -4.42
CA PRO A 64 7.97 -1.47 -5.54
C PRO A 64 7.14 -0.23 -5.18
N ARG A 65 7.78 0.94 -5.19
CA ARG A 65 7.07 2.22 -5.14
C ARG A 65 6.21 2.25 -6.41
N GLY A 66 4.91 2.45 -6.25
CA GLY A 66 3.92 2.27 -7.32
C GLY A 66 4.28 2.94 -8.64
N ARG A 67 3.64 2.45 -9.72
CA ARG A 67 3.77 2.96 -11.10
C ARG A 67 3.78 4.50 -11.11
N PRO A 68 4.73 5.15 -11.80
CA PRO A 68 4.68 6.60 -11.96
C PRO A 68 3.32 6.99 -12.53
N ARG A 69 2.67 8.00 -11.94
CA ARG A 69 1.44 8.57 -12.51
C ARG A 69 1.79 8.98 -13.94
N SER A 70 1.10 8.41 -14.94
CA SER A 70 1.16 8.95 -16.29
C SER A 70 0.90 10.45 -16.20
N PRO A 71 1.72 11.29 -16.87
CA PRO A 71 1.36 12.69 -17.01
C PRO A 71 -0.04 12.72 -17.62
N ARG A 72 -0.96 13.45 -16.98
CA ARG A 72 -2.25 13.75 -17.58
C ARG A 72 -1.93 14.29 -18.96
N ARG A 73 -2.48 13.68 -20.01
CA ARG A 73 -2.55 14.36 -21.30
C ARG A 73 -3.36 15.61 -21.02
N ASP A 74 -2.69 16.76 -21.00
CA ASP A 74 -3.34 18.04 -21.19
C ASP A 74 -4.08 17.89 -22.51
N VAL A 75 -5.39 17.76 -22.42
CA VAL A 75 -6.26 17.89 -23.58
C VAL A 75 -6.18 19.37 -23.90
N ASP A 76 -5.34 19.71 -24.88
CA ASP A 76 -5.39 20.99 -25.56
C ASP A 76 -6.79 21.13 -26.17
N ASP A 77 -7.67 21.79 -25.41
CA ASP A 77 -8.91 22.40 -25.89
C ASP A 77 -8.50 23.55 -26.81
N HIS A 78 -8.17 23.23 -28.06
CA HIS A 78 -8.16 24.20 -29.14
C HIS A 78 -9.55 24.25 -29.73
N GLY A 79 -10.28 25.31 -29.35
CA GLY A 79 -11.58 25.64 -29.90
C GLY A 79 -11.54 25.73 -31.42
N ASP A 80 -12.37 24.93 -32.08
CA ASP A 80 -12.72 25.12 -33.47
C ASP A 80 -14.06 25.86 -33.53
N ALA A 81 -13.96 27.19 -33.54
CA ALA A 81 -15.02 28.06 -34.00
C ALA A 81 -15.10 27.94 -35.53
N ARG A 82 -15.99 27.08 -36.04
CA ARG A 82 -16.45 27.18 -37.43
C ARG A 82 -17.96 27.35 -37.51
N SER A 83 -18.24 28.63 -37.74
CA SER A 83 -19.48 29.23 -38.17
C SER A 83 -20.10 28.57 -39.41
N SER A 84 -21.43 28.64 -39.46
CA SER A 84 -22.33 28.78 -40.62
C SER A 84 -22.35 27.70 -41.72
N GLY A 85 -23.53 27.09 -41.87
CA GLY A 85 -23.93 26.30 -43.04
C GLY A 85 -25.44 26.06 -43.03
N HIS A 86 -26.16 26.94 -43.71
CA HIS A 86 -27.60 27.00 -43.93
C HIS A 86 -28.02 25.96 -44.99
N ALA A 87 -29.09 25.16 -44.78
CA ALA A 87 -30.04 24.74 -45.83
C ALA A 87 -31.20 23.88 -45.29
N ALA A 88 -32.36 24.09 -45.92
CA ALA A 88 -33.71 23.64 -45.61
C ALA A 88 -34.05 22.19 -46.00
N GLY A 89 -35.20 21.71 -45.49
CA GLY A 89 -35.96 20.55 -46.01
C GLY A 89 -36.87 19.94 -44.92
N THR A 90 -38.07 20.45 -44.63
CA THR A 90 -39.41 20.06 -45.16
C THR A 90 -39.73 18.56 -45.25
N GLY A 91 -40.81 18.16 -44.55
CA GLY A 91 -41.55 16.88 -44.66
C GLY A 91 -41.86 16.32 -43.26
N GLU A 92 -42.99 16.57 -42.60
CA GLU A 92 -44.41 16.20 -42.87
C GLU A 92 -44.75 14.71 -42.58
N ALA A 93 -45.95 14.51 -41.98
CA ALA A 93 -46.70 13.30 -41.63
C ALA A 93 -46.26 12.54 -40.35
N SER A 94 -46.97 12.63 -39.21
CA SER A 94 -48.34 12.16 -38.87
C SER A 94 -48.58 10.66 -39.07
N SER A 95 -48.61 9.91 -37.96
CA SER A 95 -49.69 8.99 -37.57
C SER A 95 -49.50 8.59 -36.11
#